data_AF-A0A521HCG2-F1
#
_entry.id   AF-A0A521HCG2-F1
#
_cell.length_a   1.000
_cell.length_b   1.000
_cell.length_c   1.000
_cell.angle_alpha   90.00
_cell.angle_beta   90.00
_cell.angle_gamma   90.00
#
_symmetry.space_group_name_H-M   'P 1'
#
loop_
_entity.id
_entity.type
_entity.pdbx_description
1 polymer ?
#
loop_
_entity_poly.entity_id
_entity_poly.type
_entity_poly.pdbx_seq_one_letter_code
_entity_poly.pdbx_strand_id
1 'polypeptide(L)'
;MLRSVSTFFLLIIIVSISSCAFTNRTSRDFLVESMDEPYDIVVVPGVPLEGDSWSQTMKARVYWSKYLFDAGIAKNIMYSGSSVYTPYYEAKVMAMFAEAIGIPKQNIFVETKAEHSTENIYYSYKKAKLIGFKRIALASDPFQTKLLKRFTRKKVSEHIGLIPIVLDTLRAMEPVMIDPKLDFTEAFNKNFVSLVERETFWERLRGTRGLKLDETAYQ
;
A
#
# COMPACT_ATOMS: atom_id res chain seq x y z
N MET A 1 -35.68 -44.35 11.21
CA MET A 1 -34.62 -43.79 12.09
C MET A 1 -33.40 -43.54 11.21
N LEU A 2 -33.43 -42.47 10.39
CA LEU A 2 -32.32 -42.11 9.49
C LEU A 2 -31.50 -40.98 10.12
N ARG A 3 -30.19 -41.19 10.12
CA ARG A 3 -29.17 -40.43 10.85
C ARG A 3 -29.03 -39.00 10.34
N SER A 4 -29.19 -38.05 11.26
CA SER A 4 -28.74 -36.66 11.11
C SER A 4 -27.21 -36.62 11.12
N VAL A 5 -26.60 -36.60 9.93
CA VAL A 5 -25.18 -36.28 9.74
C VAL A 5 -25.11 -35.31 8.56
N SER A 6 -25.56 -34.07 8.75
CA SER A 6 -25.38 -33.02 7.72
C SER A 6 -25.27 -31.60 8.27
N THR A 7 -25.16 -31.42 9.59
CA THR A 7 -25.03 -30.09 10.20
C THR A 7 -23.63 -29.77 10.70
N PHE A 8 -22.69 -30.73 10.73
CA PHE A 8 -21.33 -30.47 11.22
C PHE A 8 -20.36 -29.98 10.13
N PHE A 9 -20.66 -30.20 8.85
CA PHE A 9 -19.77 -29.81 7.75
C PHE A 9 -19.90 -28.33 7.33
N LEU A 10 -21.00 -27.66 7.69
CA LEU A 10 -21.24 -26.26 7.34
C LEU A 10 -20.57 -25.26 8.30
N LEU A 11 -20.16 -25.71 9.50
CA LEU A 11 -19.55 -24.84 10.52
C LEU A 11 -18.02 -24.69 10.37
N ILE A 12 -17.37 -25.56 9.59
CA ILE A 12 -15.90 -25.56 9.42
C ILE A 12 -15.44 -24.60 8.30
N ILE A 13 -16.32 -24.22 7.37
CA ILE A 13 -15.95 -23.35 6.24
C ILE A 13 -15.94 -21.86 6.62
N ILE A 14 -16.73 -21.44 7.62
CA ILE A 14 -16.80 -20.03 8.04
C ILE A 14 -15.56 -19.60 8.85
N VAL A 15 -14.84 -20.53 9.48
CA VAL A 15 -13.67 -20.21 10.34
C VAL A 15 -12.38 -19.99 9.53
N SER A 16 -12.34 -20.31 8.24
CA SER A 16 -11.10 -20.27 7.45
C SER A 16 -10.76 -18.92 6.82
N ILE A 17 -11.66 -17.92 6.90
CA ILE A 17 -11.48 -16.62 6.23
C ILE A 17 -10.69 -15.62 7.10
N SER A 18 -10.57 -15.86 8.41
CA SER A 18 -9.79 -15.02 9.35
C SER A 18 -8.28 -15.07 9.09
N SER A 19 -7.81 -15.99 8.24
CA SER A 19 -6.38 -16.21 7.98
C SER A 19 -5.83 -15.36 6.82
N CYS A 20 -6.63 -14.53 6.16
CA CYS A 20 -6.15 -13.77 5.00
C CYS A 20 -5.48 -12.43 5.36
N ALA A 21 -5.77 -11.84 6.53
CA ALA A 21 -5.19 -10.58 6.99
C ALA A 21 -4.33 -10.76 8.24
N PHE A 22 -3.53 -9.75 8.59
CA PHE A 22 -3.01 -9.63 9.96
C PHE A 22 -4.13 -9.24 10.92
N THR A 23 -4.07 -9.79 12.13
CA THR A 23 -4.94 -9.35 13.21
C THR A 23 -4.54 -7.95 13.68
N ASN A 24 -5.45 -7.21 14.30
CA ASN A 24 -5.11 -5.89 14.82
C ASN A 24 -4.01 -5.94 15.91
N ARG A 25 -3.93 -7.03 16.69
CA ARG A 25 -2.82 -7.27 17.62
C ARG A 25 -1.50 -7.41 16.88
N THR A 26 -1.45 -8.24 15.84
CA THR A 26 -0.26 -8.39 15.00
C THR A 26 0.17 -7.07 14.36
N SER A 27 -0.79 -6.24 13.92
CA SER A 27 -0.45 -4.91 13.40
C SER A 27 0.19 -4.00 14.45
N ARG A 28 -0.29 -4.05 15.70
CA ARG A 28 0.32 -3.29 16.81
C ARG A 28 1.73 -3.76 17.11
N ASP A 29 1.97 -5.07 17.10
CA ASP A 29 3.31 -5.62 17.35
C ASP A 29 4.32 -5.09 16.32
N PHE A 30 3.95 -5.09 15.03
CA PHE A 30 4.75 -4.47 13.97
C PHE A 30 4.94 -2.96 14.14
N LEU A 31 3.91 -2.24 14.60
CA LEU A 31 4.02 -0.81 14.86
C LEU A 31 4.99 -0.54 16.01
N VAL A 32 4.94 -1.29 17.10
CA VAL A 32 5.86 -1.14 18.24
C VAL A 32 7.31 -1.41 17.80
N GLU A 33 7.55 -2.48 17.03
CA GLU A 33 8.87 -2.76 16.44
C GLU A 33 9.37 -1.61 15.55
N SER A 34 8.45 -0.90 14.88
CA SER A 34 8.79 0.21 14.00
C SER A 34 9.25 1.49 14.73
N MET A 35 9.03 1.59 16.05
CA MET A 35 9.31 2.78 16.85
C MET A 35 10.76 2.89 17.33
N ASP A 36 11.56 1.82 17.24
CA ASP A 36 12.94 1.79 17.76
C ASP A 36 13.87 2.81 17.09
N GLU A 37 13.78 2.94 15.76
CA GLU A 37 14.53 3.94 15.00
C GLU A 37 13.72 4.34 13.75
N PRO A 38 13.59 5.66 13.47
CA PRO A 38 12.86 6.15 12.32
C PRO A 38 13.34 5.56 11.00
N TYR A 39 12.39 5.21 10.13
CA TYR A 39 12.68 4.86 8.75
C TYR A 39 13.07 6.11 7.97
N ASP A 40 14.07 5.99 7.09
CA ASP A 40 14.40 7.06 6.17
C ASP A 40 13.25 7.31 5.20
N ILE A 41 12.56 6.24 4.78
CA ILE A 41 11.37 6.34 3.94
C ILE A 41 10.39 5.18 4.16
N VAL A 42 9.10 5.49 4.18
CA VAL A 42 8.00 4.51 4.18
C VAL A 42 7.33 4.50 2.80
N VAL A 43 7.22 3.33 2.20
CA VAL A 43 6.55 3.08 0.93
C VAL A 43 5.09 2.75 1.17
N VAL A 44 4.20 3.46 0.48
CA VAL A 44 2.75 3.30 0.57
C VAL A 44 2.22 2.90 -0.82
N PRO A 45 1.71 1.67 -0.99
CA PRO A 45 1.20 1.21 -2.27
C PRO A 45 -0.05 1.95 -2.73
N GLY A 46 -0.14 2.10 -4.05
CA GLY A 46 -1.18 2.80 -4.77
C GLY A 46 -2.55 2.17 -4.62
N VAL A 47 -3.56 3.02 -4.76
CA VAL A 47 -4.97 2.65 -4.87
C VAL A 47 -5.58 3.51 -5.97
N PRO A 48 -6.46 2.98 -6.83
CA PRO A 48 -7.16 3.79 -7.82
C PRO A 48 -7.97 4.92 -7.20
N LEU A 49 -8.03 6.06 -7.89
CA LEU A 49 -8.98 7.13 -7.60
C LEU A 49 -10.41 6.67 -7.94
N GLU A 50 -11.40 7.03 -7.12
CA GLU A 50 -12.81 6.73 -7.34
C GLU A 50 -13.56 7.99 -7.76
N GLY A 51 -13.78 8.14 -9.07
CA GLY A 51 -14.29 9.39 -9.64
C GLY A 51 -13.31 10.53 -9.35
N ASP A 52 -13.80 11.56 -8.65
CA ASP A 52 -12.99 12.72 -8.22
C ASP A 52 -12.64 12.66 -6.72
N SER A 53 -12.75 11.48 -6.10
CA SER A 53 -12.53 11.29 -4.67
C SER A 53 -11.63 10.09 -4.39
N TRP A 54 -10.88 10.14 -3.28
CA TRP A 54 -10.16 8.97 -2.81
C TRP A 54 -11.13 7.89 -2.30
N SER A 55 -10.78 6.61 -2.54
CA SER A 55 -11.49 5.50 -1.91
C SER A 55 -11.22 5.44 -0.40
N GLN A 56 -12.04 4.70 0.34
CA GLN A 56 -11.78 4.44 1.77
C GLN A 56 -10.39 3.81 2.01
N THR A 57 -9.95 2.92 1.12
CA THR A 57 -8.63 2.28 1.21
C THR A 57 -7.50 3.30 0.97
N MET A 58 -7.67 4.18 -0.01
CA MET A 58 -6.70 5.25 -0.28
C MET A 58 -6.62 6.20 0.92
N LYS A 59 -7.77 6.70 1.41
CA LYS A 59 -7.85 7.57 2.59
C LYS A 59 -7.17 6.92 3.80
N ALA A 60 -7.48 5.65 4.08
CA ALA A 60 -6.86 4.89 5.17
C ALA A 60 -5.33 4.83 5.05
N ARG A 61 -4.80 4.54 3.86
CA ARG A 61 -3.34 4.45 3.62
C ARG A 61 -2.65 5.81 3.73
N VAL A 62 -3.26 6.87 3.18
CA VAL A 62 -2.70 8.23 3.24
C VAL A 62 -2.70 8.74 4.69
N TYR A 63 -3.79 8.60 5.43
CA TYR A 63 -3.82 8.98 6.85
C TYR A 63 -2.91 8.12 7.72
N TRP A 64 -2.76 6.83 7.41
CA TRP A 64 -1.79 6.00 8.10
C TRP A 64 -0.36 6.49 7.87
N SER A 65 0.00 6.85 6.64
CA SER A 65 1.32 7.44 6.38
C SER A 65 1.52 8.79 7.07
N LYS A 66 0.47 9.61 7.19
CA LYS A 66 0.51 10.85 7.98
C LYS A 66 0.79 10.56 9.44
N TYR A 67 0.09 9.58 10.03
CA TYR A 67 0.34 9.16 11.41
C TYR A 67 1.81 8.74 11.61
N LEU A 68 2.35 7.92 10.71
CA LEU A 68 3.76 7.48 10.79
C LEU A 68 4.74 8.65 10.67
N PHE A 69 4.44 9.63 9.82
CA PHE A 69 5.24 10.83 9.67
C PHE A 69 5.18 11.72 10.92
N ASP A 70 3.97 12.07 11.38
CA ASP A 70 3.73 12.94 12.53
C ASP A 70 4.30 12.33 13.84
N ALA A 71 4.28 11.00 13.97
CA ALA A 71 4.86 10.28 15.10
C ALA A 71 6.40 10.13 15.02
N GLY A 72 7.04 10.63 13.97
CA GLY A 72 8.50 10.51 13.76
C GLY A 72 8.97 9.10 13.40
N ILE A 73 8.06 8.16 13.10
CA ILE A 73 8.38 6.78 12.68
C ILE A 73 8.93 6.80 11.24
N ALA A 74 8.49 7.74 10.41
CA ALA A 74 8.96 7.92 9.04
C ALA A 74 9.47 9.34 8.81
N LYS A 75 10.70 9.48 8.29
CA LYS A 75 11.24 10.79 7.89
C LYS A 75 10.67 11.28 6.55
N ASN A 76 10.30 10.34 5.67
CA ASN A 76 9.78 10.61 4.34
C ASN A 76 8.75 9.55 3.95
N ILE A 77 7.83 9.90 3.04
CA ILE A 77 6.84 8.98 2.50
C ILE A 77 7.03 8.87 0.99
N MET A 78 7.05 7.64 0.45
CA MET A 78 6.98 7.37 -0.97
C MET A 78 5.64 6.73 -1.31
N TYR A 79 4.82 7.39 -2.12
CA TYR A 79 3.66 6.76 -2.73
C TYR A 79 4.07 6.07 -4.02
N SER A 80 3.55 4.88 -4.27
CA SER A 80 3.90 4.06 -5.44
C SER A 80 2.66 3.63 -6.19
N GLY A 81 2.69 3.62 -7.52
CA GLY A 81 1.54 3.30 -8.36
C GLY A 81 1.47 4.12 -9.64
N SER A 82 1.31 3.41 -10.75
CA SER A 82 1.07 3.95 -12.08
C SER A 82 -0.39 4.39 -12.24
N SER A 83 -0.77 4.83 -13.45
CA SER A 83 -2.16 4.99 -13.87
C SER A 83 -2.70 3.64 -14.34
N VAL A 84 -3.19 2.80 -13.41
CA VAL A 84 -3.50 1.38 -13.71
C VAL A 84 -4.91 1.21 -14.25
N TYR A 85 -5.91 1.72 -13.52
CA TYR A 85 -7.33 1.57 -13.85
C TYR A 85 -8.00 2.89 -14.23
N THR A 86 -7.36 4.01 -13.93
CA THR A 86 -7.83 5.37 -14.24
C THR A 86 -6.70 6.13 -14.92
N PRO A 87 -6.99 7.22 -15.67
CA PRO A 87 -5.95 8.01 -16.31
C PRO A 87 -5.10 8.82 -15.33
N TYR A 88 -5.27 8.67 -14.02
CA TYR A 88 -4.47 9.37 -13.01
C TYR A 88 -3.44 8.42 -12.40
N TYR A 89 -2.20 8.89 -12.29
CA TYR A 89 -1.16 8.19 -11.55
C TYR A 89 -1.55 8.11 -10.07
N GLU A 90 -1.79 6.90 -9.57
CA GLU A 90 -2.22 6.64 -8.19
C GLU A 90 -1.24 7.27 -7.19
N ALA A 91 0.06 7.11 -7.42
CA ALA A 91 1.09 7.67 -6.55
C ALA A 91 1.05 9.21 -6.47
N LYS A 92 0.76 9.88 -7.59
CA LYS A 92 0.67 11.35 -7.61
C LYS A 92 -0.59 11.82 -6.89
N VAL A 93 -1.73 11.18 -7.15
CA VAL A 93 -2.99 11.48 -6.46
C VAL A 93 -2.82 11.36 -4.94
N MET A 94 -2.23 10.25 -4.47
CA MET A 94 -1.99 10.03 -3.04
C MET A 94 -1.02 11.06 -2.45
N ALA A 95 0.02 11.45 -3.19
CA ALA A 95 0.94 12.51 -2.79
C ALA A 95 0.25 13.87 -2.64
N MET A 96 -0.65 14.24 -3.54
CA MET A 96 -1.42 15.49 -3.47
C MET A 96 -2.34 15.51 -2.24
N PHE A 97 -3.00 14.39 -1.95
CA PHE A 97 -3.77 14.25 -0.73
C PHE A 97 -2.92 14.35 0.53
N ALA A 98 -1.76 13.70 0.55
CA ALA A 98 -0.81 13.74 1.65
C ALA A 98 -0.31 15.17 1.96
N GLU A 99 0.02 15.91 0.90
CA GLU A 99 0.38 17.33 0.98
C GLU A 99 -0.78 18.15 1.56
N ALA A 100 -2.00 17.94 1.05
CA ALA A 100 -3.19 18.66 1.50
C ALA A 100 -3.57 18.38 2.96
N ILE A 101 -3.23 17.21 3.51
CA ILE A 101 -3.43 16.88 4.93
C ILE A 101 -2.20 17.19 5.81
N GLY A 102 -1.19 17.87 5.26
CA GLY A 102 -0.12 18.50 6.03
C GLY A 102 1.20 17.73 6.11
N ILE A 103 1.45 16.73 5.26
CA ILE A 103 2.83 16.22 5.08
C ILE A 103 3.59 17.23 4.19
N PRO A 104 4.74 17.77 4.60
CA PRO A 104 5.46 18.74 3.78
C PRO A 104 5.91 18.16 2.44
N LYS A 105 5.78 18.93 1.36
CA LYS A 105 6.11 18.49 -0.01
C LYS A 105 7.52 17.92 -0.15
N GLN A 106 8.51 18.49 0.54
CA GLN A 106 9.90 18.02 0.52
C GLN A 106 10.09 16.61 1.13
N ASN A 107 9.12 16.13 1.91
CA ASN A 107 9.13 14.80 2.53
C ASN A 107 8.28 13.78 1.74
N ILE A 108 7.68 14.19 0.62
CA ILE A 108 6.83 13.35 -0.21
C ILE A 108 7.58 12.97 -1.50
N PHE A 109 7.63 11.67 -1.77
CA PHE A 109 8.23 11.07 -2.95
C PHE A 109 7.16 10.27 -3.71
N VAL A 110 7.37 10.12 -5.02
CA VAL A 110 6.41 9.46 -5.91
C VAL A 110 7.14 8.43 -6.78
N GLU A 111 6.61 7.23 -6.90
CA GLU A 111 7.05 6.15 -7.79
C GLU A 111 5.89 5.80 -8.73
N THR A 112 6.03 6.00 -10.05
CA THR A 112 4.90 5.92 -11.00
C THR A 112 4.97 4.77 -11.99
N LYS A 113 5.89 3.80 -11.82
CA LYS A 113 6.08 2.67 -12.73
C LYS A 113 5.30 1.42 -12.30
N ALA A 114 4.92 1.28 -11.03
CA ALA A 114 4.27 0.07 -10.54
C ALA A 114 2.83 -0.08 -11.05
N GLU A 115 2.54 -1.16 -11.76
CA GLU A 115 1.20 -1.55 -12.24
C GLU A 115 0.60 -2.73 -11.44
N HIS A 116 1.44 -3.41 -10.65
CA HIS A 116 1.04 -4.54 -9.80
C HIS A 116 1.45 -4.39 -8.33
N SER A 117 0.81 -5.15 -7.42
CA SER A 117 1.03 -5.00 -5.97
C SER A 117 2.47 -5.26 -5.51
N THR A 118 3.17 -6.22 -6.13
CA THR A 118 4.57 -6.55 -5.81
C THR A 118 5.56 -5.53 -6.35
N GLU A 119 5.25 -4.93 -7.50
CA GLU A 119 6.05 -3.88 -8.13
C GLU A 119 6.14 -2.65 -7.26
N ASN A 120 5.07 -2.32 -6.52
CA ASN A 120 5.02 -1.16 -5.65
C ASN A 120 6.24 -1.10 -4.71
N ILE A 121 6.46 -2.16 -3.93
CA ILE A 121 7.59 -2.23 -3.01
C ILE A 121 8.92 -2.48 -3.71
N TYR A 122 8.93 -3.24 -4.80
CA TYR A 122 10.16 -3.55 -5.53
C TYR A 122 10.76 -2.32 -6.22
N TYR A 123 9.96 -1.59 -7.00
CA TYR A 123 10.39 -0.37 -7.69
C TYR A 123 10.67 0.78 -6.72
N SER A 124 9.85 0.93 -5.68
CA SER A 124 10.09 1.94 -4.64
C SER A 124 11.38 1.68 -3.87
N TYR A 125 11.69 0.42 -3.57
CA TYR A 125 12.96 0.07 -2.94
C TYR A 125 14.15 0.46 -3.82
N LYS A 126 14.12 0.12 -5.12
CA LYS A 126 15.19 0.50 -6.05
C LYS A 126 15.36 2.01 -6.14
N LYS A 127 14.25 2.74 -6.30
CA LYS A 127 14.25 4.20 -6.30
C LYS A 127 14.79 4.79 -4.99
N ALA A 128 14.37 4.26 -3.85
CA ALA A 128 14.86 4.69 -2.54
C ALA A 128 16.36 4.45 -2.37
N LYS A 129 16.88 3.30 -2.83
CA LYS A 129 18.32 3.01 -2.83
C LYS A 129 19.11 3.98 -3.71
N LEU A 130 18.60 4.31 -4.90
CA LEU A 130 19.23 5.27 -5.81
C LEU A 130 19.33 6.67 -5.18
N ILE A 131 18.32 7.10 -4.41
CA ILE A 131 18.31 8.38 -3.66
C ILE A 131 19.26 8.33 -2.44
N GLY A 132 19.67 7.14 -1.99
CA GLY A 132 20.57 6.96 -0.86
C GLY A 132 19.89 6.60 0.47
N PHE A 133 18.58 6.35 0.47
CA PHE A 133 17.87 5.89 1.66
C PHE A 133 18.32 4.48 2.08
N LYS A 134 18.36 4.23 3.40
CA LYS A 134 18.88 2.99 3.97
C LYS A 134 17.78 2.21 4.69
N ARG A 135 17.09 2.84 5.64
CA ARG A 135 15.98 2.22 6.38
C ARG A 135 14.67 2.44 5.62
N ILE A 136 14.14 1.38 5.03
CA ILE A 136 12.95 1.41 4.17
C ILE A 136 11.89 0.50 4.78
N ALA A 137 10.64 0.96 4.83
CA ALA A 137 9.50 0.16 5.27
C ALA A 137 8.37 0.16 4.23
N LEU A 138 7.51 -0.85 4.29
CA LEU A 138 6.24 -0.93 3.58
C LEU A 138 5.10 -0.68 4.58
N ALA A 139 4.24 0.30 4.31
CA ALA A 139 3.03 0.56 5.08
C ALA A 139 1.79 0.42 4.21
N SER A 140 0.87 -0.46 4.61
CA SER A 140 -0.39 -0.69 3.91
C SER A 140 -1.43 -1.33 4.83
N ASP A 141 -2.60 -1.70 4.32
CA ASP A 141 -3.61 -2.42 5.07
C ASP A 141 -3.10 -3.82 5.53
N PRO A 142 -3.71 -4.39 6.58
CA PRO A 142 -3.29 -5.68 7.14
C PRO A 142 -3.33 -6.85 6.15
N PHE A 143 -4.22 -6.81 5.17
CA PHE A 143 -4.34 -7.84 4.15
C PHE A 143 -3.21 -7.73 3.12
N GLN A 144 -3.02 -6.56 2.53
CA GLN A 144 -1.96 -6.35 1.54
C GLN A 144 -0.57 -6.55 2.15
N THR A 145 -0.34 -6.08 3.37
CA THR A 145 0.95 -6.27 4.06
C THR A 145 1.25 -7.75 4.27
N LYS A 146 0.25 -8.55 4.68
CA LYS A 146 0.42 -10.01 4.84
C LYS A 146 0.68 -10.70 3.51
N LEU A 147 -0.06 -10.32 2.46
CA LEU A 147 0.12 -10.85 1.11
C LEU A 147 1.53 -10.56 0.58
N LEU A 148 2.05 -9.35 0.79
CA LEU A 148 3.35 -8.92 0.30
C LEU A 148 4.53 -9.34 1.20
N LYS A 149 4.30 -9.78 2.45
CA LYS A 149 5.36 -10.09 3.43
C LYS A 149 6.42 -11.04 2.85
N ARG A 150 6.00 -12.18 2.30
CA ARG A 150 6.93 -13.20 1.79
C ARG A 150 7.72 -12.68 0.59
N PHE A 151 7.04 -12.02 -0.35
CA PHE A 151 7.67 -11.43 -1.52
C PHE A 151 8.71 -10.39 -1.10
N THR A 152 8.31 -9.43 -0.25
CA THR A 152 9.16 -8.34 0.25
C THR A 152 10.44 -8.88 0.87
N ARG A 153 10.33 -9.82 1.82
CA ARG A 153 11.49 -10.36 2.54
C ARG A 153 12.40 -11.26 1.69
N LYS A 154 11.88 -11.90 0.63
CA LYS A 154 12.64 -12.87 -0.18
C LYS A 154 13.14 -12.32 -1.52
N LYS A 155 12.47 -11.31 -2.07
CA LYS A 155 12.73 -10.79 -3.43
C LYS A 155 13.14 -9.33 -3.46
N VAL A 156 12.87 -8.57 -2.39
CA VAL A 156 13.24 -7.15 -2.34
C VAL A 156 14.39 -6.96 -1.36
N SER A 157 14.14 -7.15 -0.07
CA SER A 157 15.17 -7.15 0.98
C SER A 157 14.57 -7.69 2.27
N GLU A 158 15.35 -8.50 2.99
CA GLU A 158 14.96 -8.99 4.30
C GLU A 158 14.90 -7.89 5.37
N HIS A 159 15.52 -6.73 5.13
CA HIS A 159 15.59 -5.61 6.07
C HIS A 159 14.45 -4.60 5.92
N ILE A 160 13.51 -4.81 4.98
CA ILE A 160 12.36 -3.92 4.82
C ILE A 160 11.41 -4.10 6.00
N GLY A 161 11.16 -3.01 6.73
CA GLY A 161 10.14 -2.94 7.77
C GLY A 161 8.73 -3.18 7.20
N LEU A 162 7.84 -3.76 8.00
CA LEU A 162 6.44 -3.95 7.63
C LEU A 162 5.59 -3.24 8.67
N ILE A 163 4.76 -2.29 8.25
CA ILE A 163 3.97 -1.44 9.15
C ILE A 163 2.50 -1.48 8.70
N PRO A 164 1.78 -2.59 8.93
CA PRO A 164 0.37 -2.67 8.59
C PRO A 164 -0.44 -1.66 9.40
N ILE A 165 -1.54 -1.16 8.83
CA ILE A 165 -2.47 -0.27 9.52
C ILE A 165 -2.96 -0.91 10.83
N VAL A 166 -2.86 -0.17 11.93
CA VAL A 166 -3.53 -0.48 13.19
C VAL A 166 -4.94 0.14 13.14
N LEU A 167 -5.95 -0.71 12.98
CA LEU A 167 -7.32 -0.27 12.68
C LEU A 167 -7.91 0.61 13.79
N ASP A 168 -7.63 0.28 15.05
CA ASP A 168 -8.16 1.07 16.17
C ASP A 168 -7.50 2.46 16.25
N THR A 169 -6.21 2.57 15.88
CA THR A 169 -5.52 3.86 15.78
C THR A 169 -6.12 4.69 14.64
N LEU A 170 -6.34 4.08 13.48
CA LEU A 170 -6.95 4.77 12.34
C LEU A 170 -8.36 5.27 12.67
N ARG A 171 -9.18 4.43 13.31
CA ARG A 171 -10.54 4.81 13.76
C ARG A 171 -10.54 5.97 14.74
N ALA A 172 -9.58 6.00 15.66
CA ALA A 172 -9.45 7.12 16.60
C ALA A 172 -9.12 8.45 15.90
N MET A 173 -8.52 8.41 14.71
CA MET A 173 -8.24 9.59 13.90
C MET A 173 -9.44 10.03 13.04
N GLU A 174 -10.39 9.14 12.73
CA GLU A 174 -11.52 9.43 11.82
C GLU A 174 -12.27 10.74 12.14
N PRO A 175 -12.57 11.10 13.41
CA PRO A 175 -13.29 12.32 13.72
C PRO A 175 -12.59 13.62 13.31
N VAL A 176 -11.25 13.58 13.13
CA VAL A 176 -10.44 14.76 12.74
C VAL A 176 -9.95 14.68 11.30
N MET A 177 -10.28 13.61 10.56
CA MET A 177 -9.95 13.50 9.15
C MET A 177 -10.79 14.45 8.32
N ILE A 178 -10.14 15.18 7.43
CA ILE A 178 -10.77 15.98 6.38
C ILE A 178 -10.75 15.24 5.04
N ASP A 179 -11.61 15.67 4.11
CA ASP A 179 -11.66 15.21 2.72
C ASP A 179 -11.37 16.40 1.79
N PRO A 180 -10.09 16.69 1.50
CA PRO A 180 -9.72 17.80 0.63
C PRO A 180 -10.30 17.63 -0.78
N LYS A 181 -10.81 18.71 -1.37
CA LYS A 181 -11.16 18.74 -2.79
C LYS A 181 -9.93 19.20 -3.57
N LEU A 182 -9.46 18.38 -4.50
CA LEU A 182 -8.22 18.62 -5.24
C LEU A 182 -8.48 18.58 -6.75
N ASP A 183 -7.68 19.33 -7.49
CA ASP A 183 -7.59 19.25 -8.95
C ASP A 183 -6.47 18.26 -9.34
N PHE A 184 -6.83 17.14 -9.96
CA PHE A 184 -5.88 16.08 -10.32
C PHE A 184 -5.21 16.26 -11.69
N THR A 185 -5.31 17.44 -12.31
CA THR A 185 -4.71 17.71 -13.62
C THR A 185 -3.22 17.35 -13.68
N GLU A 186 -2.44 17.61 -12.62
CA GLU A 186 -1.01 17.27 -12.55
C GLU A 186 -0.72 15.75 -12.46
N ALA A 187 -1.72 14.97 -12.04
CA ALA A 187 -1.65 13.52 -11.95
C ALA A 187 -2.09 12.81 -13.23
N PHE A 188 -2.62 13.53 -14.23
CA PHE A 188 -3.13 12.95 -15.46
C PHE A 188 -2.02 12.34 -16.34
N ASN A 189 -2.26 11.13 -16.83
CA ASN A 189 -1.43 10.42 -17.80
C ASN A 189 -2.06 10.52 -19.19
N LYS A 190 -1.48 11.36 -20.05
CA LYS A 190 -1.91 11.53 -21.44
C LYS A 190 -1.82 10.26 -22.31
N ASN A 191 -1.02 9.28 -21.89
CA ASN A 191 -0.80 8.02 -22.61
C ASN A 191 -1.53 6.85 -21.93
N PHE A 192 -2.56 7.12 -21.13
CA PHE A 192 -3.24 6.10 -20.36
C PHE A 192 -3.94 5.08 -21.28
N VAL A 193 -3.68 3.81 -20.99
CA VAL A 193 -4.46 2.66 -21.48
C VAL A 193 -4.66 1.74 -20.28
N SER A 194 -5.92 1.41 -20.00
CA SER A 194 -6.28 0.66 -18.81
C SER A 194 -5.61 -0.71 -18.78
N LEU A 195 -5.13 -1.14 -17.61
CA LEU A 195 -4.46 -2.43 -17.47
C LEU A 195 -5.37 -3.60 -17.88
N VAL A 196 -6.69 -3.49 -17.68
CA VAL A 196 -7.64 -4.53 -18.09
C VAL A 196 -7.81 -4.63 -19.62
N GLU A 197 -7.45 -3.59 -20.36
CA GLU A 197 -7.43 -3.59 -21.83
C GLU A 197 -6.10 -4.15 -22.36
N ARG A 198 -5.02 -3.96 -21.60
CA ARG A 198 -3.67 -4.41 -21.98
C ARG A 198 -3.38 -5.86 -21.61
N GLU A 199 -4.04 -6.40 -20.57
CA GLU A 199 -3.67 -7.69 -19.97
C GLU A 199 -4.86 -8.58 -19.63
N THR A 200 -4.69 -9.87 -19.90
CA THR A 200 -5.61 -10.92 -19.44
C THR A 200 -5.57 -11.08 -17.91
N PHE A 201 -6.61 -11.71 -17.35
CA PHE A 201 -6.64 -12.05 -15.92
C PHE A 201 -5.40 -12.83 -15.45
N TRP A 202 -4.93 -13.80 -16.25
CA TRP A 202 -3.77 -14.62 -15.90
C TRP A 202 -2.46 -13.83 -15.92
N GLU A 203 -2.31 -12.89 -16.85
CA GLU A 203 -1.14 -11.99 -16.89
C GLU A 203 -1.10 -11.07 -15.68
N ARG A 204 -2.24 -10.47 -15.32
CA ARG A 204 -2.36 -9.63 -14.11
C ARG A 204 -2.08 -10.41 -12.82
N LEU A 205 -2.56 -11.66 -12.75
CA LEU A 205 -2.27 -12.54 -11.62
C LEU A 205 -0.78 -12.88 -11.51
N ARG A 206 -0.10 -13.13 -12.65
CA ARG A 206 1.36 -13.33 -12.68
C ARG A 206 2.10 -12.08 -12.23
N GLY A 207 1.67 -10.90 -12.67
CA GLY A 207 2.21 -9.61 -12.24
C GLY A 207 2.11 -9.43 -10.72
N THR A 208 0.92 -9.64 -10.16
CA THR A 208 0.65 -9.57 -8.71
C THR A 208 1.48 -10.56 -7.88
N ARG A 209 1.94 -11.66 -8.50
CA ARG A 209 2.83 -12.64 -7.87
C ARG A 209 4.32 -12.31 -8.02
N GLY A 210 4.65 -11.17 -8.64
CA GLY A 210 6.03 -10.74 -8.87
C GLY A 210 6.75 -11.51 -9.98
N LEU A 211 6.00 -12.06 -10.95
CA LEU A 211 6.56 -12.82 -12.08
C LEU A 211 6.74 -11.96 -13.35
N LYS A 212 6.54 -10.64 -13.25
CA LYS A 212 6.64 -9.67 -14.35
C LYS A 212 7.46 -8.42 -13.97
N LEU A 213 8.36 -8.54 -13.00
CA LEU A 213 9.17 -7.40 -12.54
C LEU A 213 10.10 -6.91 -13.66
N ASP A 214 10.13 -5.60 -13.88
CA ASP A 214 11.18 -4.93 -14.64
C ASP A 214 12.42 -4.76 -13.75
N GLU A 215 13.39 -5.65 -13.93
CA GLU A 215 14.64 -5.60 -13.17
C GLU A 215 15.53 -4.40 -13.54
N THR A 216 15.23 -3.67 -14.61
CA THR A 216 15.94 -2.45 -15.04
C THR A 216 15.34 -1.16 -14.47
N ALA A 217 14.16 -1.23 -13.86
CA ALA A 217 13.49 -0.05 -13.31
C ALA A 217 14.35 0.69 -12.26
N TYR A 218 14.71 1.95 -12.52
CA TYR A 218 15.53 2.78 -11.61
C TYR A 218 16.96 2.22 -11.37
N GLN A 219 17.54 1.59 -12.39
CA GLN A 219 18.99 1.38 -12.49
C GLN A 219 19.69 2.66 -12.98
#